data_AF-A0A1G2BRQ8-F1
#
_entry.id   AF-A0A1G2BRQ8-F1
#
_cell.length_a   1.000
_cell.length_b   1.000
_cell.length_c   1.000
_cell.angle_alpha   90.00
_cell.angle_beta   90.00
_cell.angle_gamma   90.00
#
_symmetry.space_group_name_H-M   'P 1'
#
loop_
_entity.id
_entity.type
_entity.pdbx_description
1 polymer ?
#
loop_
_entity_poly.entity_id
_entity_poly.type
_entity_poly.pdbx_seq_one_letter_code
_entity_poly.pdbx_strand_id
1 'polypeptide(L)'
;MFSFNGFGTTIYGRRDVNQADGSYVVTKWFIIIFFPIIPLGSYRVIKEKQKFFTIGFPKYQIVPVKFNTKQVVNTYITWWGIPVVLIILVLIFG
;
A
#
# COMPACT_ATOMS: atom_id res chain seq x y z
N MET A 1 -8.06 6.54 7.05
CA MET A 1 -6.70 7.00 6.65
C MET A 1 -6.69 8.51 6.74
N PHE A 2 -5.58 9.11 7.15
CA PHE A 2 -5.44 10.57 7.24
C PHE A 2 -4.25 11.00 6.39
N SER A 3 -4.54 11.70 5.31
CA SER A 3 -3.57 12.40 4.48
C SER A 3 -4.13 13.79 4.17
N PHE A 4 -3.38 14.83 4.51
CA PHE A 4 -3.71 16.21 4.15
C PHE A 4 -2.73 16.61 3.05
N ASN A 5 -3.23 16.85 1.82
CA ASN A 5 -2.41 17.24 0.65
C ASN A 5 -1.14 16.40 0.44
N GLY A 6 -1.23 15.06 0.56
CA GLY A 6 -0.10 14.16 0.32
C GLY A 6 0.89 14.03 1.48
N PHE A 7 0.65 14.69 2.62
CA PHE A 7 1.36 14.47 3.87
C PHE A 7 0.50 13.65 4.83
N GLY A 8 1.07 12.58 5.40
CA GLY A 8 0.37 11.74 6.37
C GLY A 8 0.57 10.25 6.12
N THR A 9 -0.49 9.46 6.22
CA THR A 9 -0.40 8.01 6.04
C THR A 9 -1.31 7.51 4.93
N THR A 10 -0.75 6.68 4.06
CA THR A 10 -1.49 5.98 3.03
C THR A 10 -1.24 4.48 3.10
N ILE A 11 -1.98 3.70 2.34
CA ILE A 11 -1.80 2.26 2.24
C ILE A 11 -1.52 1.94 0.77
N TYR A 12 -0.41 1.25 0.49
CA TYR A 12 -0.01 0.87 -0.85
C TYR A 12 0.19 -0.63 -1.01
N GLY A 13 -0.04 -1.06 -2.24
CA GLY A 13 0.16 -2.41 -2.74
C GLY A 13 -0.99 -3.35 -2.39
N ARG A 14 -1.03 -4.46 -3.13
CA ARG A 14 -1.97 -5.56 -2.95
C ARG A 14 -1.21 -6.84 -3.27
N ARG A 15 -0.81 -7.58 -2.23
CA ARG A 15 -0.08 -8.85 -2.37
C ARG A 15 -0.71 -9.95 -1.54
N ASP A 16 -0.27 -11.18 -1.78
CA ASP A 16 -0.69 -12.38 -1.07
C ASP A 16 -2.21 -12.47 -0.99
N VAL A 17 -2.85 -12.30 -2.15
CA VAL A 17 -4.30 -12.38 -2.29
C VAL A 17 -4.70 -13.84 -2.05
N ASN A 18 -5.39 -14.09 -0.94
CA ASN A 18 -5.95 -15.39 -0.67
C ASN A 18 -7.20 -15.56 -1.53
N GLN A 19 -7.18 -16.55 -2.42
CA GLN A 19 -8.24 -16.81 -3.39
C GLN A 19 -9.53 -17.32 -2.73
N ALA A 20 -9.44 -17.91 -1.54
CA ALA A 20 -10.59 -18.51 -0.84
C ALA A 20 -11.50 -17.47 -0.15
N ASP A 21 -10.92 -16.37 0.36
CA ASP A 21 -11.64 -15.33 1.10
C ASP A 21 -11.47 -13.92 0.46
N GLY A 22 -10.62 -13.80 -0.56
CA GLY A 22 -10.30 -12.53 -1.21
C GLY A 22 -9.46 -11.60 -0.34
N SER A 23 -8.94 -12.05 0.80
CA SER A 23 -8.11 -11.24 1.69
C SER A 23 -6.78 -10.91 1.04
N TYR A 24 -6.21 -9.76 1.35
CA TYR A 24 -4.98 -9.29 0.72
C TYR A 24 -4.12 -8.50 1.70
N VAL A 25 -2.81 -8.54 1.49
CA VAL A 25 -1.82 -7.82 2.28
C VAL A 25 -1.51 -6.48 1.63
N VAL A 26 -1.51 -5.46 2.48
CA VAL A 26 -1.24 -4.07 2.15
C VAL A 26 -0.17 -3.53 3.10
N THR A 27 0.59 -2.54 2.67
CA THR A 27 1.59 -1.90 3.54
C THR A 27 1.16 -0.47 3.80
N LYS A 28 1.15 -0.05 5.06
CA LYS A 28 0.90 1.33 5.46
C LYS A 28 2.20 2.10 5.35
N TRP A 29 2.15 3.27 4.72
CA TRP A 29 3.29 4.14 4.49
C TRP A 29 3.03 5.49 5.10
N PHE A 30 4.07 6.07 5.67
CA PHE A 30 4.15 7.50 5.87
C PHE A 30 4.59 8.14 4.55
N ILE A 31 3.80 9.11 4.08
CA ILE A 31 4.02 9.81 2.82
C ILE A 31 4.29 11.29 3.02
N ILE A 32 5.14 11.84 2.15
CA ILE A 32 5.37 13.27 1.97
C ILE A 32 5.17 13.56 0.49
N ILE A 33 4.27 14.49 0.15
CA ILE A 33 3.91 14.83 -1.25
C ILE A 33 3.60 13.54 -2.05
N PHE A 34 2.82 12.63 -1.46
CA PHE A 34 2.45 11.33 -2.08
C PHE A 34 3.59 10.32 -2.28
N PHE A 35 4.84 10.65 -1.95
CA PHE A 35 5.95 9.71 -2.01
C PHE A 35 6.03 8.84 -0.75
N PRO A 36 6.12 7.50 -0.88
CA PRO A 36 6.32 6.60 0.26
C PRO A 36 7.72 6.77 0.85
N ILE A 37 7.79 7.31 2.07
CA ILE A 37 9.06 7.56 2.77
C ILE A 37 9.38 6.44 3.76
N ILE A 38 8.45 6.13 4.67
CA ILE A 38 8.67 5.13 5.73
C ILE A 38 7.54 4.11 5.73
N PRO A 39 7.82 2.80 5.60
CA PRO A 39 6.83 1.76 5.79
C PRO A 39 6.56 1.60 7.29
N LEU A 40 5.31 1.85 7.71
CA LEU A 40 4.89 1.78 9.11
C LEU A 40 4.50 0.35 9.52
N GLY A 41 4.16 -0.51 8.57
CA GLY A 41 3.79 -1.91 8.84
C GLY A 41 2.96 -2.53 7.72
N SER A 42 2.91 -3.87 7.72
CA SER A 42 2.07 -4.65 6.80
C SER A 42 0.80 -5.11 7.51
N TYR A 43 -0.33 -5.05 6.80
CA TYR A 43 -1.64 -5.40 7.32
C TYR A 43 -2.37 -6.29 6.30
N ARG A 44 -3.15 -7.26 6.78
CA ARG A 44 -4.06 -8.05 5.95
C ARG A 44 -5.46 -7.49 6.07
N VAL A 45 -6.05 -7.12 4.94
CA VAL A 45 -7.43 -6.69 4.82
C VAL A 45 -8.29 -7.90 4.52
N ILE A 46 -9.25 -8.18 5.40
CA ILE A 46 -10.20 -9.28 5.29
C ILE A 46 -11.58 -8.65 5.08
N LYS A 47 -12.26 -9.03 3.99
CA LYS A 47 -13.65 -8.65 3.74
C LYS A 47 -14.54 -9.60 4.53
N GLU A 48 -15.29 -9.07 5.48
CA GLU A 48 -16.20 -9.90 6.26
C GLU A 48 -17.33 -10.38 5.35
N LYS A 49 -17.59 -11.69 5.31
CA LYS A 49 -18.69 -12.27 4.53
C LYS A 49 -20.00 -11.77 5.14
N GLN A 50 -20.62 -10.80 4.50
CA GLN A 50 -21.95 -10.33 4.88
C GLN A 50 -22.93 -11.49 4.74
N LYS A 51 -23.74 -11.71 5.77
CA LYS A 51 -24.88 -12.63 5.65
C LYS A 51 -25.86 -11.98 4.68
N PHE A 52 -26.50 -12.79 3.84
CA PHE A 52 -27.39 -12.35 2.76
C PHE A 52 -28.53 -11.39 3.22
N PHE A 53 -28.82 -11.38 4.53
CA PHE A 53 -29.89 -10.60 5.15
C PHE A 53 -29.42 -9.32 5.88
N THR A 54 -28.11 -9.05 5.98
CA THR A 54 -27.63 -7.81 6.63
C THR A 54 -27.61 -6.64 5.64
N ILE A 55 -28.61 -5.77 5.73
CA ILE A 55 -28.62 -4.45 5.07
C ILE A 55 -27.62 -3.56 5.81
N GLY A 56 -26.36 -3.56 5.39
CA GLY A 56 -25.32 -2.77 6.05
C GLY A 56 -24.06 -2.63 5.20
N PHE A 57 -23.24 -1.64 5.54
CA PHE A 57 -21.97 -1.42 4.85
C PHE A 57 -21.02 -2.62 5.08
N PRO A 58 -20.25 -3.03 4.06
CA PRO A 58 -19.24 -4.07 4.23
C PRO A 58 -18.26 -3.71 5.35
N LYS A 59 -18.17 -4.61 6.33
CA LYS A 59 -17.16 -4.53 7.38
C LYS A 59 -15.84 -5.08 6.82
N TYR A 60 -14.79 -4.29 7.00
CA TYR A 60 -13.43 -4.66 6.67
C TYR A 60 -12.64 -4.79 7.97
N GLN A 61 -11.96 -5.91 8.13
CA GLN A 61 -11.07 -6.14 9.26
C GLN A 61 -9.62 -6.00 8.78
N ILE A 62 -8.81 -5.29 9.55
CA ILE A 62 -7.40 -5.03 9.25
C ILE A 62 -6.57 -5.70 10.34
N VAL A 63 -5.85 -6.77 9.99
CA VAL A 63 -5.05 -7.56 10.93
C VAL A 63 -3.57 -7.27 10.70
N PRO A 64 -2.75 -6.93 11.71
CA PRO A 64 -1.31 -6.76 11.53
C PRO A 64 -0.68 -8.10 11.13
N VAL A 65 0.20 -8.09 10.14
CA VAL A 65 0.92 -9.28 9.66
C VAL A 65 2.42 -9.05 9.67
N LYS A 66 3.19 -10.13 9.54
CA LYS A 66 4.65 -10.05 9.41
C LYS A 66 5.00 -9.12 8.25
N PHE A 67 5.98 -8.24 8.52
CA PHE A 67 6.42 -7.22 7.58
C PHE A 67 6.85 -7.83 6.25
N ASN A 68 6.16 -7.49 5.17
CA ASN A 68 6.44 -8.03 3.84
C ASN A 68 7.53 -7.20 3.15
N THR A 69 8.78 -7.55 3.40
CA THR A 69 9.96 -6.87 2.83
C THR A 69 9.96 -6.86 1.30
N LYS A 70 9.45 -7.91 0.64
CA LYS A 70 9.40 -7.97 -0.83
C LYS A 70 8.46 -6.91 -1.41
N GLN A 71 7.33 -6.66 -0.75
CA GLN A 71 6.39 -5.61 -1.16
C GLN A 71 6.99 -4.22 -0.95
N VAL A 72 7.69 -4.02 0.17
CA VAL A 72 8.36 -2.76 0.52
C VAL A 72 9.42 -2.40 -0.52
N VAL A 73 10.31 -3.35 -0.82
CA VAL A 73 11.37 -3.15 -1.83
C VAL A 73 10.78 -2.84 -3.21
N ASN A 74 9.74 -3.58 -3.63
CA ASN A 74 9.10 -3.33 -4.92
C ASN A 74 8.47 -1.94 -5.01
N THR A 75 7.81 -1.48 -3.94
CA THR A 75 7.27 -0.12 -3.87
C THR A 75 8.37 0.93 -3.98
N TYR A 76 9.51 0.75 -3.29
CA TYR A 76 10.65 1.67 -3.41
C TYR A 76 11.22 1.70 -4.82
N ILE A 77 11.42 0.55 -5.46
CA ILE A 77 11.95 0.47 -6.84
C ILE A 77 11.02 1.22 -7.81
N THR A 78 9.71 1.02 -7.73
CA THR A 78 8.77 1.71 -8.62
C THR A 78 8.76 3.22 -8.36
N TRP A 79 8.64 3.64 -7.09
CA TRP A 79 8.48 5.06 -6.75
C TRP A 79 9.76 5.89 -6.87
N TRP A 80 10.92 5.33 -6.54
CA TRP A 80 12.20 6.04 -6.59
C TRP A 80 13.02 5.72 -7.85
N GLY A 81 12.87 4.52 -8.42
CA GLY A 81 13.58 4.15 -9.64
C GLY A 81 13.16 5.00 -10.85
N ILE A 82 11.87 5.28 -11.01
CA ILE A 82 11.39 6.10 -12.14
C ILE A 82 11.96 7.54 -12.10
N PRO A 83 11.84 8.30 -10.99
CA PRO A 83 12.44 9.62 -10.88
C PRO A 83 13.96 9.62 -11.09
N VAL A 84 14.67 8.64 -10.54
CA VAL A 84 16.13 8.54 -10.69
C VAL A 84 16.52 8.34 -12.15
N VAL A 85 15.83 7.45 -12.87
CA VAL A 85 16.08 7.23 -14.30
C VAL A 85 15.78 8.49 -15.11
N LEU A 86 14.68 9.19 -14.81
CA LEU A 86 14.35 10.45 -15.49
C LEU A 86 15.40 11.54 -15.24
N ILE A 87 15.87 11.69 -14.00
CA ILE A 87 16.93 12.66 -13.66
C ILE A 87 18.23 12.32 -14.40
N ILE A 88 18.62 11.03 -14.44
CA ILE A 88 19.81 10.58 -15.17
C ILE A 88 19.67 10.91 -16.66
N LEU A 89 18.51 10.65 -17.27
CA LEU A 89 18.27 10.98 -18.67
C LEU A 89 18.38 12.50 -18.92
N VAL A 90 17.79 13.32 -18.06
CA VAL A 90 17.92 14.80 -18.18
C VAL A 90 19.38 15.24 -18.07
N LEU A 91 20.17 14.66 -17.17
CA LEU A 91 21.58 15.01 -17.02
C LEU A 91 22.46 14.54 -18.19
N ILE A 92 22.08 13.47 -18.90
CA ILE A 92 22.82 12.95 -20.06
C ILE A 92 22.47 13.73 -21.33
N PHE A 93 21.22 14.17 -21.48
CA PHE A 93 20.69 14.74 -22.72
C PHE A 93 20.38 16.25 -22.65
N GLY A 94 20.50 16.89 -21.49
CA GLY A 94 20.30 18.34 -21.29
C GLY A 94 21.62 19.07 -21.10
#